data_AF-A0A0Q6XLS3-F1
#
_entry.id   AF-A0A0Q6XLS3-F1
#
_cell.length_a   1.000
_cell.length_b   1.000
_cell.length_c   1.000
_cell.angle_alpha   90.00
_cell.angle_beta   90.00
_cell.angle_gamma   90.00
#
_symmetry.space_group_name_H-M   'P 1'
#
loop_
_entity.id
_entity.type
_entity.pdbx_description
1 polymer ?
#
loop_
_entity_poly.entity_id
_entity_poly.type
_entity_poly.pdbx_seq_one_letter_code
_entity_poly.pdbx_strand_id
1 'polypeptide(L)'
;MYVEISNAQAKQYLDAASAFEGWHQVAHQLTEYRGGMHWKRVADREYLYRTHDRRGNAKSMGPRSPETERIHAEFTKRKETLAERFKQVQTAMSTHARVNAALRLGTVPNEVADVCQALDDAQLMGKGLMVIGTNAMHAYGFLGGVRFDGDIMATTDVDLLWNHKVRLSLAASAELSESGLLGILHKADKSYTQDAQQSFRARASSGFMVDLIRQTPTPPWADEPDRFFTDDLVATDIANMKWLLSAPRITQPVVAVNGRVFNMTCPDPRAYAAYKLWLSKQRDRDPLKKGRDVAQARAVIKLIDERLPHLANWGAFKSLPKAVMDAAWESADPEGPGAPPKATRARVKPR
;
A
#
# COMPACT_ATOMS: atom_id res chain seq x y z
N MET A 1 22.35 -4.38 -10.21
CA MET A 1 21.07 -5.09 -9.97
C MET A 1 20.47 -4.58 -8.67
N TYR A 2 21.28 -4.46 -7.61
CA TYR A 2 21.09 -3.53 -6.50
C TYR A 2 22.44 -3.29 -5.80
N VAL A 3 22.48 -2.32 -4.89
CA VAL A 3 23.57 -2.09 -3.93
C VAL A 3 23.03 -2.17 -2.51
N GLU A 4 23.82 -2.70 -1.58
CA GLU A 4 23.44 -2.72 -0.16
C GLU A 4 23.47 -1.32 0.44
N ILE A 5 22.54 -1.04 1.35
CA ILE A 5 22.64 0.18 2.16
C ILE A 5 23.73 0.01 3.22
N SER A 6 24.37 1.10 3.62
CA SER A 6 25.41 1.03 4.66
C SER A 6 24.82 0.66 6.03
N ASN A 7 25.64 0.16 6.96
CA ASN A 7 25.19 -0.13 8.33
C ASN A 7 24.60 1.10 9.04
N ALA A 8 25.14 2.29 8.77
CA ALA A 8 24.60 3.54 9.30
C ALA A 8 23.20 3.85 8.73
N GLN A 9 23.00 3.63 7.43
CA GLN A 9 21.70 3.75 6.78
C GLN A 9 20.70 2.70 7.29
N ALA A 10 21.13 1.44 7.45
CA ALA A 10 20.31 0.36 7.97
C ALA A 10 19.84 0.64 9.40
N LYS A 11 20.74 1.07 10.29
CA LYS A 11 20.39 1.47 11.65
C LYS A 11 19.37 2.61 11.63
N GLN A 12 19.65 3.68 10.88
CA GLN A 12 18.77 4.84 10.80
C GLN A 12 17.39 4.47 10.23
N TYR A 13 17.33 3.57 9.24
CA TYR A 13 16.10 3.06 8.69
C TYR A 13 15.27 2.30 9.74
N LEU A 14 15.88 1.37 10.48
CA LEU A 14 15.19 0.62 11.53
C LEU A 14 14.64 1.54 12.63
N ASP A 15 15.43 2.52 13.07
CA ASP A 15 15.01 3.52 14.06
C ASP A 15 13.81 4.34 13.52
N ALA A 16 13.88 4.79 12.27
CA ALA A 16 12.82 5.58 11.64
C ALA A 16 11.55 4.76 11.37
N ALA A 17 11.68 3.48 10.98
CA ALA A 17 10.57 2.58 10.77
C ALA A 17 9.83 2.28 12.08
N SER A 18 10.57 2.02 13.17
CA SER A 18 9.97 1.82 14.50
C SER A 18 9.26 3.08 15.01
N ALA A 19 9.88 4.26 14.85
CA ALA A 19 9.22 5.52 15.18
C ALA A 19 7.96 5.76 14.36
N PHE A 20 8.00 5.39 13.06
CA PHE A 20 6.87 5.51 12.16
C PHE A 20 5.72 4.58 12.55
N GLU A 21 5.98 3.34 12.94
CA GLU A 21 4.94 2.42 13.44
C GLU A 21 4.21 3.01 14.66
N GLY A 22 4.96 3.59 15.61
CA GLY A 22 4.40 4.27 16.77
C GLY A 22 3.57 5.50 16.38
N TRP A 23 4.03 6.29 15.41
CA TRP A 23 3.27 7.42 14.86
C TRP A 23 1.99 6.96 14.16
N HIS A 24 2.08 5.96 13.29
CA HIS A 24 1.00 5.42 12.48
C HIS A 24 -0.13 4.84 13.33
N GLN A 25 0.22 4.10 14.40
CA GLN A 25 -0.75 3.58 15.35
C GLN A 25 -1.55 4.70 16.03
N VAL A 26 -0.87 5.75 16.49
CA VAL A 26 -1.54 6.89 17.17
C VAL A 26 -2.37 7.69 16.18
N ALA A 27 -1.89 7.88 14.94
CA ALA A 27 -2.62 8.54 13.87
C ALA A 27 -3.95 7.82 13.58
N HIS A 28 -3.92 6.49 13.45
CA HIS A 28 -5.13 5.69 13.26
C HIS A 28 -6.07 5.76 14.46
N GLN A 29 -5.56 5.66 15.70
CA GLN A 29 -6.41 5.80 16.88
C GLN A 29 -7.12 7.15 16.91
N LEU A 30 -6.44 8.24 16.55
CA LEU A 30 -7.05 9.56 16.44
C LEU A 30 -8.19 9.65 15.42
N THR A 31 -8.21 8.78 14.39
CA THR A 31 -9.32 8.75 13.42
C THR A 31 -10.65 8.37 14.09
N GLU A 32 -10.64 7.53 15.12
CA GLU A 32 -11.84 7.14 15.89
C GLU A 32 -12.41 8.31 16.72
N TYR A 33 -11.56 9.28 17.05
CA TYR A 33 -11.90 10.49 17.80
C TYR A 33 -12.10 11.72 16.89
N ARG A 34 -12.19 11.53 15.56
CA ARG A 34 -12.55 12.61 14.60
C ARG A 34 -13.88 13.26 14.96
N GLY A 35 -14.00 14.56 14.69
CA GLY A 35 -15.11 15.37 15.17
C GLY A 35 -15.03 15.63 16.67
N GLY A 36 -16.16 15.63 17.38
CA GLY A 36 -16.19 15.94 18.80
C GLY A 36 -17.37 15.33 19.54
N MET A 37 -17.45 15.64 20.82
CA MET A 37 -18.58 15.32 21.67
C MET A 37 -18.94 16.58 22.47
N HIS A 38 -20.20 16.98 22.47
CA HIS A 38 -20.63 18.22 23.09
C HIS A 38 -22.05 18.12 23.65
N TRP A 39 -22.34 18.92 24.67
CA TRP A 39 -23.68 19.05 25.22
C TRP A 39 -24.49 20.06 24.42
N LYS A 40 -25.73 19.69 24.08
CA LYS A 40 -26.69 20.57 23.43
C LYS A 40 -27.97 20.59 24.25
N ARG A 41 -28.42 21.80 24.60
CA ARG A 41 -29.69 22.01 25.28
C ARG A 41 -30.83 22.00 24.26
N VAL A 42 -31.86 21.22 24.53
CA VAL A 42 -33.08 21.10 23.74
C VAL A 42 -34.25 21.22 24.72
N ALA A 43 -34.99 22.33 24.63
CA ALA A 43 -35.98 22.73 25.63
C ALA A 43 -35.39 22.76 27.06
N ASP A 44 -35.93 21.96 27.97
CA ASP A 44 -35.59 21.87 29.40
C ASP A 44 -34.49 20.85 29.70
N ARG A 45 -33.99 20.12 28.69
CA ARG A 45 -33.03 19.02 28.87
C ARG A 45 -31.74 19.24 28.10
N GLU A 46 -30.64 18.73 28.63
CA GLU A 46 -29.35 18.66 27.93
C GLU A 46 -29.13 17.26 27.37
N TYR A 47 -28.59 17.19 26.15
CA TYR A 47 -28.30 15.95 25.45
C TYR A 47 -26.84 15.95 25.00
N LEU A 48 -26.22 14.78 25.08
CA LEU A 48 -24.87 14.57 24.59
C LEU A 48 -24.92 14.25 23.10
N TYR A 49 -24.16 14.98 22.29
CA TYR A 49 -24.06 14.74 20.85
C TYR A 49 -22.64 14.33 20.47
N ARG A 50 -22.51 13.30 19.64
CA ARG A 50 -21.26 12.91 18.96
C ARG A 50 -21.29 13.42 17.53
N THR A 51 -20.37 14.32 17.18
CA THR A 51 -20.18 14.79 15.79
C THR A 51 -19.10 13.97 15.10
N HIS A 52 -19.39 13.46 13.90
CA HIS A 52 -18.45 12.59 13.18
C HIS A 52 -17.59 13.35 12.15
N ASP A 53 -18.10 14.45 11.61
CA ASP A 53 -17.46 15.22 10.56
C ASP A 53 -17.67 16.74 10.73
N ARG A 54 -17.08 17.52 9.81
CA ARG A 54 -17.24 18.98 9.75
C ARG A 54 -18.56 19.44 9.11
N ARG A 55 -19.36 18.52 8.54
CA ARG A 55 -20.64 18.83 7.88
C ARG A 55 -21.80 18.89 8.87
N GLY A 56 -21.54 18.57 10.15
CA GLY A 56 -22.51 18.69 11.23
C GLY A 56 -23.30 17.42 11.48
N ASN A 57 -22.91 16.28 10.90
CA ASN A 57 -23.53 14.99 11.19
C ASN A 57 -23.27 14.64 12.67
N ALA A 58 -24.34 14.75 13.47
CA ALA A 58 -24.30 14.57 14.90
C ALA A 58 -25.33 13.55 15.35
N LYS A 59 -24.89 12.55 16.12
CA LYS A 59 -25.78 11.54 16.73
C LYS A 59 -25.96 11.87 18.21
N SER A 60 -27.21 11.91 18.66
CA SER A 60 -27.50 12.01 20.10
C SER A 60 -27.12 10.70 20.80
N MET A 61 -26.39 10.81 21.89
CA MET A 61 -26.00 9.72 22.79
C MET A 61 -26.95 9.61 23.99
N GLY A 62 -27.96 10.49 24.09
CA GLY A 62 -28.96 10.51 25.15
C GLY A 62 -28.92 11.77 26.03
N PRO A 63 -29.88 11.91 26.96
CA PRO A 63 -29.94 13.02 27.88
C PRO A 63 -28.80 12.97 28.91
N ARG A 64 -28.54 14.10 29.54
CA ARG A 64 -27.54 14.23 30.60
C ARG A 64 -27.89 13.33 31.79
N SER A 65 -26.97 12.43 32.11
CA SER A 65 -27.06 11.45 33.18
C SER A 65 -25.63 11.11 33.64
N PRO A 66 -25.45 10.45 34.79
CA PRO A 66 -24.12 10.02 35.24
C PRO A 66 -23.36 9.20 34.18
N GLU A 67 -24.09 8.41 33.38
CA GLU A 67 -23.47 7.59 32.32
C GLU A 67 -23.03 8.43 31.12
N THR A 68 -23.85 9.36 30.64
CA THR A 68 -23.47 10.23 29.51
C THR A 68 -22.38 11.23 29.89
N GLU A 69 -22.34 11.69 31.15
CA GLU A 69 -21.21 12.46 31.69
C GLU A 69 -19.91 11.65 31.71
N ARG A 70 -19.96 10.37 32.13
CA ARG A 70 -18.82 9.47 32.11
C ARG A 70 -18.30 9.25 30.69
N ILE A 71 -19.20 9.01 29.72
CA ILE A 71 -18.85 8.86 28.29
C ILE A 71 -18.15 10.13 27.78
N HIS A 72 -18.68 11.31 28.08
CA HIS A 72 -18.09 12.58 27.65
C HIS A 72 -16.70 12.81 28.26
N ALA A 73 -16.53 12.55 29.55
CA ALA A 73 -15.26 12.70 30.25
C ALA A 73 -14.20 11.72 29.71
N GLU A 74 -14.57 10.45 29.50
CA GLU A 74 -13.68 9.43 28.93
C GLU A 74 -13.26 9.78 27.49
N PHE A 75 -14.21 10.20 26.65
CA PHE A 75 -13.93 10.63 25.27
C PHE A 75 -12.94 11.79 25.24
N THR A 76 -13.20 12.83 26.04
CA THR A 76 -12.37 14.05 26.08
C THR A 76 -10.97 13.73 26.57
N LYS A 77 -10.86 13.03 27.70
CA LYS A 77 -9.56 12.64 28.28
C LYS A 77 -8.73 11.78 27.33
N ARG A 78 -9.35 10.80 26.66
CA ARG A 78 -8.65 9.94 25.69
C ARG A 78 -8.21 10.72 24.46
N LYS A 79 -9.08 11.58 23.92
CA LYS A 79 -8.75 12.42 22.77
C LYS A 79 -7.58 13.36 23.07
N GLU A 80 -7.58 14.01 24.23
CA GLU A 80 -6.48 14.89 24.67
C GLU A 80 -5.17 14.10 24.84
N THR A 81 -5.23 12.95 25.51
CA THR A 81 -4.06 12.08 25.71
C THR A 81 -3.46 11.63 24.37
N LEU A 82 -4.30 11.20 23.42
CA LEU A 82 -3.86 10.79 22.09
C LEU A 82 -3.31 11.97 21.28
N ALA A 83 -3.93 13.14 21.37
CA ALA A 83 -3.47 14.34 20.67
C ALA A 83 -2.10 14.80 21.17
N GLU A 84 -1.85 14.73 22.48
CA GLU A 84 -0.55 15.04 23.06
C GLU A 84 0.50 14.01 22.65
N ARG A 85 0.19 12.72 22.76
CA ARG A 85 1.08 11.65 22.28
C ARG A 85 1.42 11.82 20.80
N PHE A 86 0.43 12.17 19.97
CA PHE A 86 0.61 12.40 18.54
C PHE A 86 1.62 13.52 18.26
N LYS A 87 1.54 14.66 18.96
CA LYS A 87 2.51 15.75 18.82
C LYS A 87 3.95 15.29 19.12
N GLN A 88 4.12 14.47 20.14
CA GLN A 88 5.43 13.95 20.54
C GLN A 88 6.02 13.03 19.44
N VAL A 89 5.23 12.06 18.96
CA VAL A 89 5.69 11.15 17.89
C VAL A 89 5.86 11.87 16.55
N GLN A 90 5.05 12.90 16.25
CA GLN A 90 5.20 13.76 15.06
C GLN A 90 6.56 14.49 15.06
N THR A 91 7.02 14.95 16.22
CA THR A 91 8.31 15.64 16.37
C THR A 91 9.48 14.69 16.12
N ALA A 92 9.39 13.45 16.63
CA ALA A 92 10.36 12.40 16.34
C ALA A 92 10.40 12.06 14.85
N MET A 93 9.24 11.91 14.20
CA MET A 93 9.15 11.66 12.76
C MET A 93 9.78 12.76 11.91
N SER A 94 9.58 14.02 12.29
CA SER A 94 10.18 15.18 11.60
C SER A 94 11.71 15.17 11.73
N THR A 95 12.24 14.67 12.85
CA THR A 95 13.68 14.51 13.06
C THR A 95 14.23 13.38 12.20
N HIS A 96 13.60 12.20 12.22
CA HIS A 96 14.00 11.10 11.36
C HIS A 96 13.95 11.46 9.88
N ALA A 97 12.94 12.20 9.42
CA ALA A 97 12.86 12.63 8.03
C ALA A 97 14.08 13.46 7.60
N ARG A 98 14.52 14.40 8.43
CA ARG A 98 15.74 15.21 8.16
C ARG A 98 17.00 14.34 8.11
N VAL A 99 17.15 13.40 9.05
CA VAL A 99 18.31 12.50 9.08
C VAL A 99 18.30 11.55 7.87
N ASN A 100 17.14 10.98 7.54
CA ASN A 100 16.95 10.12 6.37
C ASN A 100 17.34 10.84 5.06
N ALA A 101 16.92 12.10 4.90
CA ALA A 101 17.29 12.93 3.77
C ALA A 101 18.80 13.20 3.72
N ALA A 102 19.40 13.54 4.87
CA ALA A 102 20.84 13.79 4.98
C ALA A 102 21.69 12.55 4.63
N LEU A 103 21.25 11.35 5.05
CA LEU A 103 21.89 10.09 4.70
C LEU A 103 21.57 9.61 3.28
N ARG A 104 20.74 10.34 2.52
CA ARG A 104 20.21 9.94 1.22
C ARG A 104 19.65 8.51 1.27
N LEU A 105 18.94 8.18 2.34
CA LEU A 105 18.32 6.87 2.54
C LEU A 105 17.13 6.70 1.59
N GLY A 106 16.37 7.77 1.41
CA GLY A 106 15.17 7.82 0.59
C GLY A 106 15.41 7.51 -0.88
N THR A 107 14.55 6.66 -1.44
CA THR A 107 14.60 6.29 -2.87
C THR A 107 13.28 6.50 -3.59
N VAL A 108 12.18 6.63 -2.85
CA VAL A 108 10.85 6.71 -3.45
C VAL A 108 10.52 8.16 -3.83
N PRO A 109 10.01 8.43 -5.04
CA PRO A 109 9.52 9.77 -5.40
C PRO A 109 8.53 10.30 -4.37
N ASN A 110 8.55 11.62 -4.13
CA ASN A 110 7.71 12.23 -3.11
C ASN A 110 6.22 12.13 -3.48
N GLU A 111 5.92 12.18 -4.78
CA GLU A 111 4.58 12.04 -5.33
C GLU A 111 3.97 10.67 -4.99
N VAL A 112 4.78 9.60 -5.06
CA VAL A 112 4.38 8.25 -4.65
C VAL A 112 4.12 8.22 -3.15
N ALA A 113 4.97 8.88 -2.35
CA ALA A 113 4.77 8.97 -0.91
C ALA A 113 3.47 9.70 -0.54
N ASP A 114 3.15 10.78 -1.24
CA ASP A 114 1.93 11.56 -1.02
C ASP A 114 0.67 10.77 -1.43
N VAL A 115 0.71 10.06 -2.56
CA VAL A 115 -0.39 9.16 -2.98
C VAL A 115 -0.56 8.02 -1.97
N CYS A 116 0.50 7.34 -1.58
CA CYS A 116 0.41 6.25 -0.60
C CYS A 116 -0.10 6.72 0.76
N GLN A 117 0.36 7.88 1.25
CA GLN A 117 -0.13 8.45 2.51
C GLN A 117 -1.61 8.82 2.42
N ALA A 118 -2.05 9.45 1.33
CA ALA A 118 -3.46 9.80 1.14
C ALA A 118 -4.37 8.55 1.11
N LEU A 119 -3.90 7.46 0.48
CA LEU A 119 -4.62 6.18 0.44
C LEU A 119 -4.62 5.47 1.80
N ASP A 120 -3.55 5.57 2.56
CA ASP A 120 -3.41 5.00 3.91
C ASP A 120 -4.29 5.74 4.93
N ASP A 121 -4.31 7.08 4.88
CA ASP A 121 -5.19 7.93 5.68
C ASP A 121 -6.68 7.64 5.39
N ALA A 122 -7.00 7.34 4.13
CA ALA A 122 -8.31 6.88 3.69
C ALA A 122 -8.59 5.39 3.98
N GLN A 123 -7.65 4.68 4.61
CA GLN A 123 -7.71 3.25 4.92
C GLN A 123 -7.93 2.32 3.71
N LEU A 124 -7.48 2.74 2.52
CA LEU A 124 -7.60 1.96 1.28
C LEU A 124 -6.36 1.12 1.00
N MET A 125 -5.17 1.63 1.36
CA MET A 125 -3.91 0.93 1.16
C MET A 125 -3.93 -0.41 1.91
N GLY A 126 -3.57 -1.48 1.20
CA GLY A 126 -3.53 -2.85 1.72
C GLY A 126 -4.89 -3.50 1.98
N LYS A 127 -6.00 -2.76 1.97
CA LYS A 127 -7.36 -3.31 2.04
C LYS A 127 -7.96 -3.46 0.64
N GLY A 128 -8.21 -2.33 -0.03
CA GLY A 128 -8.80 -2.27 -1.37
C GLY A 128 -7.79 -2.03 -2.48
N LEU A 129 -6.72 -1.29 -2.20
CA LEU A 129 -5.70 -0.88 -3.17
C LEU A 129 -4.31 -1.34 -2.73
N MET A 130 -3.44 -1.63 -3.67
CA MET A 130 -2.02 -1.85 -3.43
C MET A 130 -1.18 -1.37 -4.59
N VAL A 131 0.07 -0.99 -4.33
CA VAL A 131 1.03 -0.57 -5.35
C VAL A 131 1.57 -1.81 -6.07
N ILE A 132 1.53 -1.77 -7.40
CA ILE A 132 2.17 -2.77 -8.28
C ILE A 132 3.19 -2.07 -9.20
N GLY A 133 3.71 -2.81 -10.18
CA GLY A 133 4.62 -2.24 -11.17
C GLY A 133 5.98 -1.85 -10.57
N THR A 134 6.65 -0.90 -11.20
CA THR A 134 8.02 -0.52 -10.86
C THR A 134 8.14 -0.07 -9.40
N ASN A 135 7.18 0.70 -8.88
CA ASN A 135 7.25 1.26 -7.52
C ASN A 135 7.24 0.20 -6.41
N ALA A 136 6.68 -1.00 -6.65
CA ALA A 136 6.70 -2.09 -5.68
C ALA A 136 8.12 -2.54 -5.32
N MET A 137 9.09 -2.34 -6.22
CA MET A 137 10.49 -2.67 -5.97
C MET A 137 11.11 -1.81 -4.86
N HIS A 138 10.61 -0.59 -4.60
CA HIS A 138 11.08 0.17 -3.44
C HIS A 138 10.76 -0.55 -2.13
N ALA A 139 9.55 -1.07 -1.98
CA ALA A 139 9.17 -1.87 -0.81
C ALA A 139 10.06 -3.11 -0.67
N TYR A 140 10.33 -3.82 -1.76
CA TYR A 140 11.24 -4.97 -1.73
C TYR A 140 12.67 -4.57 -1.35
N GLY A 141 13.16 -3.44 -1.85
CA GLY A 141 14.50 -2.93 -1.52
C GLY A 141 14.64 -2.65 -0.02
N PHE A 142 13.67 -1.95 0.57
CA PHE A 142 13.63 -1.71 2.02
C PHE A 142 13.47 -2.99 2.84
N LEU A 143 12.71 -3.97 2.34
CA LEU A 143 12.56 -5.28 2.98
C LEU A 143 13.90 -6.05 3.03
N GLY A 144 14.72 -5.96 1.97
CA GLY A 144 16.03 -6.65 1.90
C GLY A 144 17.25 -5.82 2.29
N GLY A 145 17.06 -4.54 2.66
CA GLY A 145 18.14 -3.62 3.00
C GLY A 145 19.04 -3.25 1.81
N VAL A 146 18.45 -3.06 0.63
CA VAL A 146 19.17 -2.75 -0.61
C VAL A 146 18.51 -1.60 -1.39
N ARG A 147 19.23 -1.08 -2.38
CA ARG A 147 18.75 -0.11 -3.37
C ARG A 147 18.93 -0.70 -4.77
N PHE A 148 17.84 -0.85 -5.50
CA PHE A 148 17.87 -1.26 -6.91
C PHE A 148 18.50 -0.19 -7.81
N ASP A 149 19.04 -0.63 -8.96
CA ASP A 149 19.65 0.28 -9.94
C ASP A 149 18.63 1.25 -10.54
N GLY A 150 19.05 2.49 -10.82
CA GLY A 150 18.18 3.54 -11.36
C GLY A 150 17.53 3.19 -12.70
N ASP A 151 18.25 2.52 -13.59
CA ASP A 151 17.79 2.20 -14.96
C ASP A 151 16.57 1.27 -14.98
N ILE A 152 16.44 0.40 -13.98
CA ILE A 152 15.29 -0.48 -13.81
C ILE A 152 14.19 0.14 -12.94
N MET A 153 14.44 1.31 -12.35
CA MET A 153 13.54 2.01 -11.43
C MET A 153 12.91 3.28 -12.02
N ALA A 154 13.42 3.79 -13.14
CA ALA A 154 12.91 4.99 -13.78
C ALA A 154 11.44 4.84 -14.23
N THR A 155 10.55 5.59 -13.59
CA THR A 155 9.11 5.62 -13.91
C THR A 155 8.53 6.97 -13.47
N THR A 156 7.53 7.46 -14.19
CA THR A 156 6.86 8.76 -13.91
C THR A 156 5.39 8.57 -13.52
N ASP A 157 5.05 7.35 -13.09
CA ASP A 157 3.72 6.88 -12.76
C ASP A 157 3.73 6.03 -11.49
N VAL A 158 2.55 5.81 -10.93
CA VAL A 158 2.29 4.75 -9.95
C VAL A 158 1.07 3.95 -10.35
N ASP A 159 1.24 2.62 -10.40
CA ASP A 159 0.19 1.67 -10.73
C ASP A 159 -0.50 1.19 -9.44
N LEU A 160 -1.81 1.43 -9.33
CA LEU A 160 -2.63 0.98 -8.20
C LEU A 160 -3.53 -0.17 -8.63
N LEU A 161 -3.30 -1.34 -8.05
CA LEU A 161 -4.15 -2.50 -8.25
C LEU A 161 -5.31 -2.51 -7.26
N TRP A 162 -6.52 -2.39 -7.80
CA TRP A 162 -7.77 -2.40 -7.08
C TRP A 162 -8.37 -3.81 -7.00
N ASN A 163 -8.71 -4.22 -5.78
CA ASN A 163 -9.55 -5.39 -5.54
C ASN A 163 -11.04 -4.99 -5.54
N HIS A 164 -11.62 -4.81 -6.72
CA HIS A 164 -13.01 -4.36 -6.90
C HIS A 164 -14.07 -5.36 -6.42
N LYS A 165 -13.67 -6.58 -6.03
CA LYS A 165 -14.57 -7.61 -5.48
C LYS A 165 -14.80 -7.48 -3.97
N VAL A 166 -13.95 -6.76 -3.23
CA VAL A 166 -14.05 -6.65 -1.77
C VAL A 166 -14.91 -5.44 -1.38
N ARG A 167 -16.23 -5.61 -1.43
CA ARG A 167 -17.23 -4.58 -1.10
C ARG A 167 -17.15 -4.09 0.36
N LEU A 168 -16.86 -4.99 1.31
CA LEU A 168 -16.87 -4.70 2.75
C LEU A 168 -15.76 -3.72 3.18
N SER A 169 -14.60 -3.77 2.54
CA SER A 169 -13.45 -2.91 2.89
C SER A 169 -13.61 -1.47 2.41
N LEU A 170 -14.38 -1.27 1.34
CA LEU A 170 -14.60 0.02 0.69
C LEU A 170 -15.72 0.81 1.37
N ALA A 171 -16.78 0.13 1.81
CA ALA A 171 -17.88 0.73 2.57
C ALA A 171 -17.47 1.26 3.96
N ALA A 172 -16.32 0.81 4.48
CA ALA A 172 -15.78 1.27 5.76
C ALA A 172 -14.94 2.57 5.63
N SER A 173 -14.53 2.96 4.42
CA SER A 173 -13.80 4.20 4.21
C SER A 173 -14.77 5.36 4.02
N ALA A 174 -14.97 6.14 5.08
CA ALA A 174 -15.81 7.34 5.04
C ALA A 174 -15.32 8.34 3.97
N GLU A 175 -14.00 8.44 3.76
CA GLU A 175 -13.44 9.39 2.81
C GLU A 175 -13.66 8.98 1.35
N LEU A 176 -13.52 7.68 1.06
CA LEU A 176 -13.87 7.16 -0.26
C LEU A 176 -15.36 7.38 -0.51
N SER A 177 -16.22 7.09 0.49
CA SER A 177 -17.67 7.27 0.38
C SER A 177 -18.13 8.69 0.05
N GLU A 178 -17.29 9.69 0.32
CA GLU A 178 -17.60 11.10 0.08
C GLU A 178 -17.06 11.68 -1.24
N SER A 179 -15.96 11.14 -1.78
CA SER A 179 -15.17 11.86 -2.80
C SER A 179 -14.48 11.00 -3.85
N GLY A 180 -14.60 9.68 -3.78
CA GLY A 180 -13.92 8.78 -4.72
C GLY A 180 -12.40 8.78 -4.61
N LEU A 181 -11.75 8.05 -5.52
CA LEU A 181 -10.29 8.00 -5.62
C LEU A 181 -9.73 9.36 -6.04
N LEU A 182 -10.32 10.02 -7.03
CA LEU A 182 -9.85 11.33 -7.48
C LEU A 182 -9.85 12.37 -6.34
N GLY A 183 -10.89 12.38 -5.50
CA GLY A 183 -10.96 13.25 -4.33
C GLY A 183 -9.91 12.92 -3.24
N ILE A 184 -9.52 11.65 -3.12
CA ILE A 184 -8.40 11.24 -2.27
C ILE A 184 -7.07 11.71 -2.87
N LEU A 185 -6.87 11.57 -4.19
CA LEU A 185 -5.68 12.07 -4.88
C LEU A 185 -5.55 13.60 -4.72
N HIS A 186 -6.65 14.34 -4.70
CA HIS A 186 -6.65 15.78 -4.38
C HIS A 186 -6.11 16.13 -2.99
N LYS A 187 -5.99 15.17 -2.06
CA LYS A 187 -5.33 15.39 -0.77
C LYS A 187 -3.82 15.31 -0.88
N ALA A 188 -3.32 14.50 -1.82
CA ALA A 188 -1.90 14.46 -2.19
C ALA A 188 -1.52 15.69 -3.03
N ASP A 189 -2.30 15.98 -4.08
CA ASP A 189 -2.09 17.14 -4.95
C ASP A 189 -3.43 17.59 -5.57
N LYS A 190 -3.80 18.86 -5.37
CA LYS A 190 -5.07 19.43 -5.86
C LYS A 190 -5.16 19.49 -7.38
N SER A 191 -4.03 19.38 -8.09
CA SER A 191 -3.95 19.49 -9.54
C SER A 191 -4.27 18.18 -10.28
N TYR A 192 -4.48 17.06 -9.59
CA TYR A 192 -4.88 15.82 -10.26
C TYR A 192 -6.19 16.00 -11.00
N THR A 193 -6.19 15.63 -12.28
CA THR A 193 -7.41 15.51 -13.09
C THR A 193 -7.39 14.17 -13.81
N GLN A 194 -8.57 13.62 -14.12
CA GLN A 194 -8.66 12.46 -15.00
C GLN A 194 -8.08 12.81 -16.38
N ASP A 195 -7.27 11.91 -16.94
CA ASP A 195 -6.68 12.08 -18.27
C ASP A 195 -7.77 11.94 -19.34
N ALA A 196 -7.82 12.89 -20.28
CA ALA A 196 -8.87 12.95 -21.30
C ALA A 196 -8.84 11.77 -22.28
N GLN A 197 -7.68 11.16 -22.49
CA GLN A 197 -7.51 10.02 -23.40
C GLN A 197 -7.55 8.67 -22.66
N GLN A 198 -7.25 8.68 -21.37
CA GLN A 198 -7.09 7.47 -20.55
C GLN A 198 -7.86 7.62 -19.24
N SER A 199 -9.14 7.22 -19.24
CA SER A 199 -10.02 7.36 -18.07
C SER A 199 -9.55 6.62 -16.81
N PHE A 200 -8.66 5.64 -16.95
CA PHE A 200 -8.02 4.93 -15.83
C PHE A 200 -6.90 5.72 -15.16
N ARG A 201 -6.48 6.84 -15.75
CA ARG A 201 -5.31 7.60 -15.34
C ARG A 201 -5.73 8.95 -14.76
N ALA A 202 -5.17 9.31 -13.60
CA ALA A 202 -5.10 10.68 -13.13
C ALA A 202 -3.72 11.26 -13.43
N ARG A 203 -3.67 12.55 -13.80
CA ARG A 203 -2.44 13.28 -14.08
C ARG A 203 -2.40 14.56 -13.25
N ALA A 204 -1.30 14.78 -12.54
CA ALA A 204 -1.04 16.05 -11.84
C ALA A 204 -0.43 17.09 -12.79
N SER A 205 -0.44 18.36 -12.38
CA SER A 205 0.20 19.45 -13.13
C SER A 205 1.72 19.28 -13.30
N SER A 206 2.37 18.54 -12.40
CA SER A 206 3.77 18.12 -12.50
C SER A 206 4.04 17.11 -13.62
N GLY A 207 2.99 16.50 -14.18
CA GLY A 207 3.07 15.42 -15.15
C GLY A 207 3.10 14.02 -14.53
N PHE A 208 3.18 13.89 -13.20
CA PHE A 208 3.11 12.61 -12.51
C PHE A 208 1.73 11.94 -12.70
N MET A 209 1.73 10.62 -12.90
CA MET A 209 0.53 9.87 -13.27
C MET A 209 0.17 8.82 -12.20
N VAL A 210 -1.12 8.61 -11.99
CA VAL A 210 -1.66 7.53 -11.15
C VAL A 210 -2.60 6.69 -11.99
N ASP A 211 -2.29 5.40 -12.14
CA ASP A 211 -3.10 4.47 -12.94
C ASP A 211 -3.91 3.56 -12.04
N LEU A 212 -5.22 3.48 -12.29
CA LEU A 212 -6.12 2.55 -11.62
C LEU A 212 -6.31 1.29 -12.46
N ILE A 213 -5.88 0.16 -11.91
CA ILE A 213 -5.92 -1.15 -12.58
C ILE A 213 -6.81 -2.09 -11.78
N ARG A 214 -7.58 -2.92 -12.47
CA ARG A 214 -8.27 -4.06 -11.86
C ARG A 214 -8.01 -5.35 -12.65
N GLN A 215 -8.43 -6.47 -12.08
CA GLN A 215 -8.45 -7.72 -12.82
C GLN A 215 -9.58 -7.71 -13.84
N THR A 216 -9.33 -8.28 -15.03
CA THR A 216 -10.37 -8.54 -16.01
C THR A 216 -11.49 -9.38 -15.38
N PRO A 217 -12.78 -9.00 -15.55
CA PRO A 217 -13.91 -9.78 -15.08
C PRO A 217 -13.93 -11.22 -15.64
N THR A 218 -14.59 -12.13 -14.94
CA THR A 218 -14.77 -13.52 -15.41
C THR A 218 -16.25 -13.91 -15.29
N PRO A 219 -16.98 -14.06 -16.41
CA PRO A 219 -16.54 -13.82 -17.80
C PRO A 219 -16.23 -12.34 -18.09
N PRO A 220 -15.53 -11.99 -19.20
CA PRO A 220 -15.11 -10.61 -19.48
C PRO A 220 -16.25 -9.58 -19.59
N TRP A 221 -17.46 -10.02 -19.92
CA TRP A 221 -18.66 -9.18 -19.99
C TRP A 221 -19.45 -9.12 -18.67
N ALA A 222 -18.92 -9.67 -17.59
CA ALA A 222 -19.58 -9.60 -16.29
C ALA A 222 -19.66 -8.14 -15.81
N ASP A 223 -20.83 -7.76 -15.33
CA ASP A 223 -21.08 -6.46 -14.72
C ASP A 223 -20.45 -6.42 -13.33
N GLU A 224 -19.20 -5.96 -13.28
CA GLU A 224 -18.42 -5.77 -12.07
C GLU A 224 -17.99 -4.28 -11.99
N PRO A 225 -17.92 -3.67 -10.78
CA PRO A 225 -17.58 -2.25 -10.62
C PRO A 225 -16.26 -1.88 -11.31
N ASP A 226 -16.29 -0.88 -12.20
CA ASP A 226 -15.14 -0.34 -12.92
C ASP A 226 -14.64 0.99 -12.33
N ARG A 227 -15.39 1.59 -11.40
CA ARG A 227 -15.07 2.85 -10.72
C ARG A 227 -15.64 2.87 -9.30
N PHE A 228 -15.16 3.77 -8.46
CA PHE A 228 -15.74 3.97 -7.12
C PHE A 228 -17.01 4.83 -7.17
N PHE A 229 -17.01 5.88 -8.00
CA PHE A 229 -18.14 6.79 -8.22
C PHE A 229 -18.26 7.16 -9.70
N THR A 230 -19.41 7.70 -10.10
CA THR A 230 -19.69 8.10 -11.48
C THR A 230 -18.62 9.02 -12.06
N ASP A 231 -18.21 10.04 -11.30
CA ASP A 231 -17.27 11.10 -11.70
C ASP A 231 -15.82 10.81 -11.25
N ASP A 232 -15.39 9.56 -11.34
CA ASP A 232 -14.09 9.08 -10.86
C ASP A 232 -13.28 8.38 -11.96
N LEU A 233 -12.07 7.93 -11.61
CA LEU A 233 -11.25 7.09 -12.49
C LEU A 233 -11.98 5.78 -12.84
N VAL A 234 -11.87 5.39 -14.11
CA VAL A 234 -12.42 4.15 -14.64
C VAL A 234 -11.29 3.15 -14.78
N ALA A 235 -11.23 2.18 -13.87
CA ALA A 235 -10.17 1.18 -13.82
C ALA A 235 -10.01 0.43 -15.14
N THR A 236 -8.77 0.25 -15.56
CA THR A 236 -8.46 -0.57 -16.74
C THR A 236 -8.31 -2.04 -16.39
N ASP A 237 -8.78 -2.91 -17.28
CA ASP A 237 -8.72 -4.36 -17.12
C ASP A 237 -7.36 -4.88 -17.59
N ILE A 238 -6.57 -5.39 -16.65
CA ILE A 238 -5.32 -6.09 -16.98
C ILE A 238 -5.47 -7.59 -16.73
N ALA A 239 -5.10 -8.36 -17.75
CA ALA A 239 -5.12 -9.80 -17.70
C ALA A 239 -4.26 -10.34 -16.54
N ASN A 240 -4.77 -11.39 -15.90
CA ASN A 240 -4.07 -12.14 -14.85
C ASN A 240 -3.72 -11.36 -13.57
N MET A 241 -4.24 -10.14 -13.36
CA MET A 241 -4.07 -9.42 -12.07
C MET A 241 -4.60 -10.19 -10.86
N LYS A 242 -5.53 -11.14 -11.06
CA LYS A 242 -5.99 -12.07 -10.03
C LYS A 242 -4.84 -12.80 -9.32
N TRP A 243 -3.73 -13.06 -10.03
CA TRP A 243 -2.53 -13.69 -9.48
C TRP A 243 -1.90 -12.83 -8.37
N LEU A 244 -1.73 -11.53 -8.62
CA LEU A 244 -1.21 -10.60 -7.63
C LEU A 244 -2.22 -10.38 -6.50
N LEU A 245 -3.51 -10.28 -6.82
CA LEU A 245 -4.57 -10.15 -5.81
C LEU A 245 -4.69 -11.35 -4.87
N SER A 246 -4.34 -12.55 -5.35
CA SER A 246 -4.38 -13.82 -4.59
C SER A 246 -3.05 -14.14 -3.89
N ALA A 247 -2.01 -13.34 -4.15
CA ALA A 247 -0.74 -13.45 -3.45
C ALA A 247 -0.84 -12.83 -2.04
N PRO A 248 -0.06 -13.32 -1.07
CA PRO A 248 0.21 -12.58 0.16
C PRO A 248 0.62 -11.15 -0.17
N ARG A 249 0.24 -10.22 0.71
CA ARG A 249 0.63 -8.82 0.60
C ARG A 249 1.74 -8.55 1.61
N ILE A 250 2.67 -7.68 1.25
CA ILE A 250 3.60 -7.09 2.19
C ILE A 250 3.20 -5.64 2.41
N THR A 251 3.33 -5.15 3.64
CA THR A 251 3.26 -3.71 3.94
C THR A 251 4.59 -3.33 4.54
N GLN A 252 5.30 -2.43 3.87
CA GLN A 252 6.65 -2.05 4.23
C GLN A 252 6.72 -0.55 4.49
N PRO A 253 7.23 -0.10 5.66
CA PRO A 253 7.69 1.26 5.83
C PRO A 253 8.82 1.55 4.82
N VAL A 254 8.62 2.53 3.97
CA VAL A 254 9.59 2.95 2.94
C VAL A 254 9.90 4.43 3.11
N VAL A 255 11.04 4.87 2.56
CA VAL A 255 11.54 6.23 2.73
C VAL A 255 11.53 6.99 1.39
N ALA A 256 10.79 8.09 1.37
CA ALA A 256 10.73 9.03 0.25
C ALA A 256 12.04 9.82 0.10
N VAL A 257 12.31 10.40 -1.06
CA VAL A 257 13.52 11.20 -1.33
C VAL A 257 13.71 12.32 -0.31
N ASN A 258 12.63 12.97 0.14
CA ASN A 258 12.68 13.99 1.21
C ASN A 258 12.87 13.42 2.63
N GLY A 259 13.08 12.11 2.76
CA GLY A 259 13.33 11.40 4.01
C GLY A 259 12.08 10.97 4.78
N ARG A 260 10.87 11.37 4.36
CA ARG A 260 9.63 10.95 5.02
C ARG A 260 9.47 9.43 4.94
N VAL A 261 9.05 8.83 6.05
CA VAL A 261 8.66 7.42 6.11
C VAL A 261 7.16 7.32 5.87
N PHE A 262 6.74 6.33 5.09
CA PHE A 262 5.34 6.02 4.83
C PHE A 262 5.16 4.53 4.55
N ASN A 263 3.94 4.01 4.67
CA ASN A 263 3.65 2.61 4.33
C ASN A 263 3.38 2.44 2.84
N MET A 264 3.98 1.42 2.25
CA MET A 264 3.65 0.94 0.91
C MET A 264 3.23 -0.52 0.98
N THR A 265 2.01 -0.82 0.53
CA THR A 265 1.53 -2.21 0.40
C THR A 265 1.69 -2.69 -1.02
N CYS A 266 2.29 -3.87 -1.18
CA CYS A 266 2.62 -4.49 -2.46
C CYS A 266 2.31 -5.99 -2.45
N PRO A 267 2.19 -6.65 -3.62
CA PRO A 267 2.12 -8.11 -3.67
C PRO A 267 3.42 -8.76 -3.18
N ASP A 268 3.36 -10.04 -2.84
CA ASP A 268 4.52 -10.87 -2.51
C ASP A 268 5.63 -10.73 -3.58
N PRO A 269 6.91 -10.54 -3.18
CA PRO A 269 8.02 -10.39 -4.11
C PRO A 269 8.11 -11.53 -5.16
N ARG A 270 7.74 -12.76 -4.79
CA ARG A 270 7.74 -13.92 -5.70
C ARG A 270 6.66 -13.80 -6.76
N ALA A 271 5.46 -13.39 -6.36
CA ALA A 271 4.34 -13.16 -7.28
C ALA A 271 4.68 -12.04 -8.27
N TYR A 272 5.30 -10.96 -7.78
CA TYR A 272 5.77 -9.86 -8.62
C TYR A 272 6.78 -10.33 -9.66
N ALA A 273 7.85 -11.03 -9.23
CA ALA A 273 8.90 -11.48 -10.13
C ALA A 273 8.37 -12.44 -11.20
N ALA A 274 7.57 -13.42 -10.79
CA ALA A 274 6.98 -14.38 -11.70
C ALA A 274 6.02 -13.73 -12.70
N TYR A 275 5.19 -12.77 -12.24
CA TYR A 275 4.31 -12.00 -13.12
C TYR A 275 5.10 -11.17 -14.14
N LYS A 276 6.18 -10.49 -13.71
CA LYS A 276 7.02 -9.67 -14.60
C LYS A 276 7.74 -10.51 -15.66
N LEU A 277 8.25 -11.69 -15.31
CA LEU A 277 8.82 -12.62 -16.29
C LEU A 277 7.78 -13.10 -17.29
N TRP A 278 6.59 -13.50 -16.82
CA TRP A 278 5.50 -13.88 -17.70
C TRP A 278 5.08 -12.73 -18.63
N LEU A 279 4.95 -11.51 -18.10
CA LEU A 279 4.54 -10.32 -18.84
C LEU A 279 5.53 -9.98 -19.97
N SER A 280 6.84 -10.12 -19.70
CA SER A 280 7.89 -9.87 -20.70
C SER A 280 7.80 -10.78 -21.94
N LYS A 281 7.21 -11.98 -21.78
CA LYS A 281 7.06 -12.98 -22.83
C LYS A 281 5.79 -12.78 -23.67
N GLN A 282 4.88 -11.87 -23.28
CA GLN A 282 3.64 -11.66 -24.02
C GLN A 282 3.91 -10.97 -25.36
N ARG A 283 3.11 -11.34 -26.38
CA ARG A 283 3.29 -10.85 -27.75
C ARG A 283 2.96 -9.36 -27.88
N ASP A 284 1.90 -8.95 -27.20
CA ASP A 284 1.34 -7.60 -27.12
C ASP A 284 2.08 -6.68 -26.13
N ARG A 285 3.05 -7.20 -25.36
CA ARG A 285 3.85 -6.37 -24.48
C ARG A 285 4.74 -5.42 -25.29
N ASP A 286 4.71 -4.15 -24.93
CA ASP A 286 5.59 -3.10 -25.46
C ASP A 286 7.06 -3.58 -25.53
N PRO A 287 7.66 -3.64 -26.74
CA PRO A 287 9.03 -4.11 -26.93
C PRO A 287 10.05 -3.38 -26.06
N LEU A 288 9.88 -2.09 -25.81
CA LEU A 288 10.79 -1.28 -24.99
C LEU A 288 10.69 -1.63 -23.49
N LYS A 289 9.56 -2.21 -23.05
CA LYS A 289 9.35 -2.61 -21.65
C LYS A 289 9.81 -4.04 -21.36
N LYS A 290 9.91 -4.91 -22.37
CA LYS A 290 10.26 -6.33 -22.18
C LYS A 290 11.59 -6.53 -21.46
N GLY A 291 12.65 -5.88 -21.93
CA GLY A 291 13.98 -5.98 -21.32
C GLY A 291 13.98 -5.52 -19.87
N ARG A 292 13.29 -4.40 -19.59
CA ARG A 292 13.15 -3.86 -18.22
C ARG A 292 12.34 -4.80 -17.32
N ASP A 293 11.25 -5.37 -17.80
CA ASP A 293 10.44 -6.33 -17.01
C ASP A 293 11.27 -7.56 -16.61
N VAL A 294 12.10 -8.10 -17.52
CA VAL A 294 13.03 -9.21 -17.21
C VAL A 294 14.07 -8.77 -16.17
N ALA A 295 14.69 -7.60 -16.34
CA ALA A 295 15.71 -7.10 -15.43
C ALA A 295 15.16 -6.85 -14.02
N GLN A 296 13.97 -6.25 -13.91
CA GLN A 296 13.26 -6.06 -12.65
C GLN A 296 12.96 -7.40 -11.96
N ALA A 297 12.45 -8.39 -12.69
CA ALA A 297 12.15 -9.70 -12.12
C ALA A 297 13.41 -10.40 -11.61
N ARG A 298 14.48 -10.43 -12.41
CA ARG A 298 15.76 -11.04 -12.00
C ARG A 298 16.35 -10.35 -10.77
N ALA A 299 16.23 -9.02 -10.67
CA ALA A 299 16.69 -8.28 -9.50
C ALA A 299 15.96 -8.69 -8.23
N VAL A 300 14.63 -8.86 -8.30
CA VAL A 300 13.81 -9.30 -7.16
C VAL A 300 14.07 -10.76 -6.81
N ILE A 301 14.27 -11.64 -7.79
CA ILE A 301 14.65 -13.04 -7.56
C ILE A 301 15.98 -13.12 -6.81
N LYS A 302 17.01 -12.43 -7.32
CA LYS A 302 18.32 -12.36 -6.67
C LYS A 302 18.22 -11.84 -5.23
N LEU A 303 17.40 -10.81 -5.01
CA LEU A 303 17.12 -10.28 -3.67
C LEU A 303 16.51 -11.35 -2.75
N ILE A 304 15.56 -12.13 -3.26
CA ILE A 304 14.91 -13.19 -2.48
C ILE A 304 15.94 -14.23 -2.05
N ASP A 305 16.76 -14.69 -2.98
CA ASP A 305 17.71 -15.77 -2.74
C ASP A 305 18.86 -15.32 -1.82
N GLU A 306 19.37 -14.10 -1.98
CA GLU A 306 20.51 -13.60 -1.20
C GLU A 306 20.12 -13.00 0.15
N ARG A 307 18.92 -12.42 0.28
CA ARG A 307 18.57 -11.55 1.43
C ARG A 307 17.25 -11.91 2.11
N LEU A 308 16.37 -12.65 1.46
CA LEU A 308 15.05 -13.03 2.01
C LEU A 308 14.87 -14.55 1.99
N PRO A 309 15.75 -15.34 2.63
CA PRO A 309 15.72 -16.81 2.54
C PRO A 309 14.42 -17.43 3.06
N HIS A 310 13.67 -16.73 3.92
CA HIS A 310 12.34 -17.14 4.36
C HIS A 310 11.30 -17.17 3.23
N LEU A 311 11.54 -16.46 2.12
CA LEU A 311 10.71 -16.49 0.91
C LEU A 311 11.23 -17.47 -0.15
N ALA A 312 12.50 -17.89 -0.08
CA ALA A 312 13.16 -18.69 -1.12
C ALA A 312 12.55 -20.09 -1.37
N ASN A 313 11.58 -20.54 -0.57
CA ASN A 313 10.81 -21.74 -0.91
C ASN A 313 9.74 -21.47 -1.98
N TRP A 314 10.19 -21.34 -3.23
CA TRP A 314 9.34 -21.06 -4.39
C TRP A 314 8.28 -22.15 -4.65
N GLY A 315 8.61 -23.43 -4.43
CA GLY A 315 7.70 -24.56 -4.66
C GLY A 315 6.49 -24.61 -3.72
N ALA A 316 6.56 -23.94 -2.57
CA ALA A 316 5.43 -23.80 -1.64
C ALA A 316 4.46 -22.67 -2.04
N PHE A 317 4.85 -21.79 -2.97
CA PHE A 317 4.06 -20.63 -3.36
C PHE A 317 3.04 -20.98 -4.45
N LYS A 318 1.75 -20.98 -4.09
CA LYS A 318 0.65 -21.51 -4.93
C LYS A 318 -0.31 -20.44 -5.47
N SER A 319 0.01 -19.16 -5.30
CA SER A 319 -0.87 -18.06 -5.73
C SER A 319 -0.91 -17.85 -7.25
N LEU A 320 0.04 -18.43 -7.98
CA LEU A 320 0.16 -18.33 -9.44
C LEU A 320 0.10 -19.73 -10.09
N PRO A 321 -0.26 -19.82 -11.39
CA PRO A 321 -0.20 -21.07 -12.13
C PRO A 321 1.20 -21.69 -12.07
N LYS A 322 1.25 -23.02 -11.91
CA LYS A 322 2.51 -23.76 -11.77
C LYS A 322 3.52 -23.43 -12.88
N ALA A 323 3.10 -23.41 -14.14
CA ALA A 323 3.99 -23.10 -15.27
C ALA A 323 4.61 -21.69 -15.19
N VAL A 324 3.92 -20.71 -14.59
CA VAL A 324 4.45 -19.35 -14.40
C VAL A 324 5.48 -19.34 -13.27
N MET A 325 5.22 -20.08 -12.19
CA MET A 325 6.16 -20.21 -11.07
C MET A 325 7.40 -21.01 -11.46
N ASP A 326 7.25 -22.12 -12.19
CA ASP A 326 8.35 -22.95 -12.67
C ASP A 326 9.27 -22.12 -13.60
N ALA A 327 8.70 -21.34 -14.52
CA ALA A 327 9.49 -20.46 -15.40
C ALA A 327 10.23 -19.34 -14.64
N ALA A 328 9.67 -18.87 -13.51
CA ALA A 328 10.34 -17.90 -12.66
C ALA A 328 11.51 -18.52 -11.91
N TRP A 329 11.30 -19.73 -11.38
CA TRP A 329 12.32 -20.54 -10.72
C TRP A 329 13.49 -20.89 -11.66
N GLU A 330 13.21 -21.36 -12.88
CA GLU A 330 14.25 -21.65 -13.89
C GLU A 330 15.06 -20.40 -14.26
N SER A 331 14.47 -19.21 -14.15
CA SER A 331 15.17 -17.95 -14.42
C SER A 331 16.03 -17.47 -13.23
N ALA A 332 15.83 -18.04 -12.04
CA ALA A 332 16.60 -17.77 -10.83
C ALA A 332 17.93 -18.53 -10.81
N ASP A 333 17.95 -19.74 -11.38
CA ASP A 333 19.06 -20.67 -11.32
C ASP A 333 19.45 -21.16 -12.73
N PRO A 334 20.35 -20.46 -13.44
CA PRO A 334 20.79 -20.86 -14.78
C PRO A 334 21.72 -22.09 -14.78
N GLU A 335 22.18 -22.59 -13.63
CA GLU A 335 23.02 -23.80 -13.52
C GLU A 335 22.21 -25.10 -13.34
N GLY A 336 20.88 -25.01 -13.18
CA GLY A 336 19.95 -26.13 -13.22
C GLY A 336 19.45 -26.58 -11.85
N PRO A 337 18.28 -27.25 -11.77
CA PRO A 337 17.54 -27.39 -10.53
C PRO A 337 18.25 -28.31 -9.54
N GLY A 338 18.74 -27.74 -8.43
CA GLY A 338 18.66 -28.43 -7.16
C GLY A 338 17.18 -28.74 -6.89
N ALA A 339 16.79 -30.00 -7.05
CA ALA A 339 15.39 -30.43 -7.01
C ALA A 339 14.63 -29.77 -5.83
N PRO A 340 13.35 -29.36 -6.01
CA PRO A 340 12.55 -28.89 -4.88
C PRO A 340 12.58 -29.97 -3.80
N PRO A 341 12.82 -29.64 -2.52
CA PRO A 341 12.92 -30.62 -1.46
C PRO A 341 11.65 -31.48 -1.47
N LYS A 342 11.80 -32.76 -1.82
CA LYS A 342 10.69 -33.72 -1.82
C LYS A 342 10.12 -33.71 -0.41
N ALA A 343 8.84 -33.39 -0.28
CA ALA A 343 8.13 -33.55 0.98
C ALA A 343 8.30 -35.01 1.44
N THR A 344 9.11 -35.21 2.48
CA THR A 344 9.33 -36.50 3.11
C THR A 344 8.00 -36.90 3.75
N ARG A 345 7.18 -37.68 3.04
CA ARG A 345 6.12 -38.46 3.68
C ARG A 345 6.82 -39.47 4.58
N ALA A 346 6.92 -39.14 5.86
CA ALA A 346 7.26 -40.11 6.89
C ALA A 346 6.23 -41.25 6.81
N ARG A 347 6.64 -42.40 6.25
CA ARG A 347 5.91 -43.65 6.41
C ARG A 347 6.08 -44.08 7.86
N VAL A 348 5.08 -43.78 8.68
CA VAL A 348 4.90 -44.46 9.96
C VAL A 348 4.58 -45.92 9.62
N LYS A 349 5.49 -46.85 9.97
CA LYS A 349 5.18 -48.29 9.98
C LYS A 349 4.28 -48.56 11.19
N PRO A 350 3.19 -49.32 11.05
CA PRO A 350 2.41 -49.77 12.20
C PRO A 350 3.24 -50.79 13.00
N ARG A 351 3.10 -50.73 14.32
CA ARG A 351 3.64 -51.73 15.25
C ARG A 351 2.82 -53.01 15.22
#